data_AF-K1SIV6-F1
#
_entry.id   AF-K1SIV6-F1
#
_cell.length_a   1.000
_cell.length_b   1.000
_cell.length_c   1.000
_cell.angle_alpha   90.00
_cell.angle_beta   90.00
_cell.angle_gamma   90.00
#
_symmetry.space_group_name_H-M   'P 1'
#
loop_
_entity.id
_entity.type
_entity.pdbx_description
1 polymer ?
#
loop_
_entity_poly.entity_id
_entity_poly.type
_entity_poly.pdbx_seq_one_letter_code
_entity_poly.pdbx_strand_id
1 'polypeptide(L)'
;MLQGRFLLSDNQIEIVLGTVTSDAVSFNITTTNSDPYAVFMKPSSNFKGKRDEEIIAYFKDQIARSRLERGETQGSYTQLDSSTEYSIFAFGYKGQSVTTGLFRKDFTTETDIAKITFSINVDMSWGFHNIHIIPNPITALYYYEIVTEETTVKESLQIIDEIAKQKISSGWCRDRAHFFKTYGFEGEYWGSYMGRFEKLEPGIYKVVVVGVDAKTGEY
;
A
#
# COMPACT_ATOMS: atom_id res chain seq x y z
N MET A 1 1.81 -41.20 34.18
CA MET A 1 1.97 -40.07 33.22
C MET A 1 0.60 -39.54 32.89
N LEU A 2 0.23 -38.38 33.42
CA LEU A 2 -0.98 -37.65 33.01
C LEU A 2 -0.55 -36.71 31.88
N GLN A 3 -0.92 -37.03 30.64
CA GLN A 3 -0.85 -36.04 29.55
C GLN A 3 -1.90 -34.98 29.87
N GLY A 4 -1.45 -33.82 30.36
CA GLY A 4 -2.30 -32.67 30.64
C GLY A 4 -2.96 -32.21 29.34
N ARG A 5 -4.28 -32.35 29.28
CA ARG A 5 -5.11 -31.76 28.23
C ARG A 5 -5.01 -30.24 28.39
N PHE A 6 -4.19 -29.57 27.58
CA PHE A 6 -4.20 -28.10 27.54
C PHE A 6 -5.60 -27.67 27.08
N LEU A 7 -6.26 -26.85 27.90
CA LEU A 7 -7.59 -26.32 27.61
C LEU A 7 -7.47 -25.24 26.53
N LEU A 8 -8.33 -25.31 25.51
CA LEU A 8 -8.56 -24.17 24.63
C LEU A 8 -9.10 -23.01 25.46
N SER A 9 -8.61 -21.81 25.19
CA SER A 9 -9.12 -20.56 25.76
C SER A 9 -10.32 -20.11 24.95
N ASP A 10 -11.33 -19.57 25.62
CA ASP A 10 -12.49 -18.91 25.02
C ASP A 10 -12.23 -17.42 24.72
N ASN A 11 -11.00 -16.94 24.95
CA ASN A 11 -10.64 -15.54 24.73
C ASN A 11 -10.94 -15.12 23.28
N GLN A 12 -11.75 -14.07 23.14
CA GLN A 12 -11.98 -13.41 21.87
C GLN A 12 -11.07 -12.21 21.80
N ILE A 13 -10.29 -12.11 20.73
CA ILE A 13 -9.30 -11.06 20.54
C ILE A 13 -9.74 -10.23 19.33
N GLU A 14 -9.86 -8.92 19.50
CA GLU A 14 -10.15 -8.01 18.40
C GLU A 14 -8.99 -7.03 18.22
N ILE A 15 -8.57 -6.86 16.98
CA ILE A 15 -7.51 -5.91 16.59
C ILE A 15 -8.19 -4.69 15.97
N VAL A 16 -8.10 -3.56 16.66
CA VAL A 16 -8.69 -2.29 16.26
C VAL A 16 -7.57 -1.37 15.77
N LEU A 17 -7.58 -1.03 14.48
CA LEU A 17 -6.61 -0.10 13.91
C LEU A 17 -6.86 1.32 14.41
N GLY A 18 -5.78 2.02 14.72
CA GLY A 18 -5.74 3.46 14.94
C GLY A 18 -5.29 4.18 13.67
N THR A 19 -4.36 5.13 13.83
CA THR A 19 -3.80 5.89 12.72
C THR A 19 -2.89 5.00 11.88
N VAL A 20 -3.10 5.01 10.57
CA VAL A 20 -2.20 4.42 9.59
C VAL A 20 -1.57 5.58 8.81
N THR A 21 -0.24 5.64 8.78
CA THR A 21 0.53 6.60 7.98
C THR A 21 1.27 5.85 6.86
N SER A 22 2.12 6.55 6.13
CA SER A 22 2.93 5.93 5.07
C SER A 22 4.03 5.00 5.57
N ASP A 23 4.38 5.08 6.86
CA ASP A 23 5.47 4.31 7.45
C ASP A 23 5.16 3.76 8.85
N ALA A 24 3.92 3.90 9.31
CA ALA A 24 3.53 3.45 10.64
C ALA A 24 2.05 3.05 10.73
N VAL A 25 1.74 2.28 11.78
CA VAL A 25 0.38 2.01 12.23
C VAL A 25 0.34 2.02 13.75
N SER A 26 -0.71 2.61 14.33
CA SER A 26 -1.11 2.36 15.71
C SER A 26 -2.31 1.42 15.77
N PHE A 27 -2.43 0.67 16.85
CA PHE A 27 -3.55 -0.26 17.05
C PHE A 27 -3.82 -0.50 18.53
N ASN A 28 -5.05 -0.90 18.82
CA ASN A 28 -5.48 -1.42 20.11
C ASN A 28 -5.90 -2.88 19.94
N ILE A 29 -5.69 -3.67 20.97
CA ILE A 29 -6.23 -5.02 21.09
C ILE A 29 -7.17 -5.05 22.27
N THR A 30 -8.38 -5.52 22.04
CA THR A 30 -9.36 -5.79 23.09
C THR A 30 -9.52 -7.30 23.26
N THR A 31 -9.79 -7.73 24.49
CA THR A 31 -9.92 -9.15 24.83
C THR A 31 -11.10 -9.38 25.77
N THR A 32 -11.76 -10.55 25.67
CA THR A 32 -12.86 -10.90 26.58
C THR A 32 -12.36 -11.43 27.93
N ASN A 33 -11.11 -11.87 28.01
CA ASN A 33 -10.47 -12.27 29.26
C ASN A 33 -8.96 -11.92 29.25
N SER A 34 -8.21 -12.36 30.27
CA SER A 34 -6.77 -12.06 30.44
C SER A 34 -5.83 -13.22 30.14
N ASP A 35 -6.28 -14.22 29.39
CA ASP A 35 -5.40 -15.28 28.91
C ASP A 35 -4.30 -14.73 27.98
N PRO A 36 -3.09 -15.30 28.04
CA PRO A 36 -1.96 -14.77 27.30
C PRO A 36 -2.10 -15.00 25.79
N TYR A 37 -1.73 -14.00 25.01
CA TYR A 37 -1.74 -14.06 23.56
C TYR A 37 -0.47 -13.45 22.96
N ALA A 38 -0.14 -13.88 21.75
CA ALA A 38 0.96 -13.32 20.97
C ALA A 38 0.42 -12.35 19.92
N VAL A 39 1.22 -11.35 19.56
CA VAL A 39 0.90 -10.35 18.53
C VAL A 39 2.09 -10.22 17.59
N PHE A 40 1.83 -10.26 16.29
CA PHE A 40 2.84 -10.10 15.26
C PHE A 40 2.31 -9.25 14.12
N MET A 41 3.21 -8.57 13.40
CA MET A 41 2.88 -7.91 12.14
C MET A 41 3.93 -8.22 11.09
N LYS A 42 3.46 -8.49 9.87
CA LYS A 42 4.29 -8.81 8.71
C LYS A 42 3.57 -8.40 7.42
N PRO A 43 4.29 -8.22 6.30
CA PRO A 43 3.67 -8.01 4.98
C PRO A 43 2.66 -9.11 4.67
N SER A 44 1.48 -8.73 4.18
CA SER A 44 0.37 -9.66 3.87
C SER A 44 0.75 -10.67 2.80
N SER A 45 1.60 -10.25 1.85
CA SER A 45 2.11 -11.08 0.75
C SER A 45 2.80 -12.37 1.23
N ASN A 46 3.43 -12.35 2.41
CA ASN A 46 4.09 -13.53 2.98
C ASN A 46 3.12 -14.69 3.30
N PHE A 47 1.82 -14.37 3.47
CA PHE A 47 0.81 -15.32 3.91
C PHE A 47 -0.34 -15.48 2.91
N LYS A 48 -0.19 -14.98 1.68
CA LYS A 48 -1.18 -15.16 0.62
C LYS A 48 -1.42 -16.65 0.36
N GLY A 49 -2.68 -17.08 0.44
CA GLY A 49 -3.11 -18.46 0.22
C GLY A 49 -2.76 -19.45 1.34
N LYS A 50 -2.18 -18.99 2.45
CA LYS A 50 -1.92 -19.84 3.62
C LYS A 50 -3.16 -19.95 4.50
N ARG A 51 -3.35 -21.11 5.12
CA ARG A 51 -4.37 -21.32 6.16
C ARG A 51 -3.88 -20.81 7.50
N ASP A 52 -4.81 -20.53 8.41
CA ASP A 52 -4.52 -19.99 9.74
C ASP A 52 -3.51 -20.84 10.52
N GLU A 53 -3.60 -22.18 10.45
CA GLU A 53 -2.67 -23.06 11.16
C GLU A 53 -1.23 -22.94 10.65
N GLU A 54 -1.06 -22.69 9.35
CA GLU A 54 0.26 -22.50 8.73
C GLU A 54 0.87 -21.16 9.14
N ILE A 55 0.04 -20.12 9.28
CA ILE A 55 0.45 -18.80 9.77
C ILE A 55 0.84 -18.89 11.24
N ILE A 56 0.01 -19.52 12.08
CA ILE A 56 0.31 -19.73 13.50
C ILE A 56 1.62 -20.53 13.65
N ALA A 57 1.79 -21.62 12.89
CA ALA A 57 3.00 -22.44 12.92
C ALA A 57 4.26 -21.62 12.59
N TYR A 58 4.20 -20.74 11.60
CA TYR A 58 5.30 -19.83 11.26
C TYR A 58 5.73 -18.94 12.45
N PHE A 59 4.76 -18.45 13.24
CA PHE A 59 5.06 -17.58 14.38
C PHE A 59 5.51 -18.33 15.64
N LYS A 60 5.20 -19.62 15.80
CA LYS A 60 5.60 -20.39 17.01
C LYS A 60 7.11 -20.36 17.27
N ASP A 61 7.92 -20.41 16.23
CA ASP A 61 9.38 -20.35 16.34
C ASP A 61 9.91 -18.97 16.77
N GLN A 62 9.09 -17.92 16.57
CA GLN A 62 9.39 -16.55 16.99
C GLN A 62 8.90 -16.29 18.42
N ILE A 63 7.78 -16.90 18.82
CA ILE A 63 7.16 -16.70 20.15
C ILE A 63 8.12 -16.98 21.31
N ALA A 64 9.01 -17.96 21.19
CA ALA A 64 9.99 -18.26 22.25
C ALA A 64 10.88 -17.05 22.62
N ARG A 65 10.97 -16.05 21.74
CA ARG A 65 11.74 -14.81 21.92
C ARG A 65 10.85 -13.56 22.03
N SER A 66 9.53 -13.72 22.03
CA SER A 66 8.56 -12.62 22.07
C SER A 66 7.87 -12.55 23.42
N ARG A 67 7.46 -11.33 23.79
CA ARG A 67 6.58 -11.10 24.94
C ARG A 67 5.16 -11.55 24.58
N LEU A 68 4.51 -12.25 25.50
CA LEU A 68 3.07 -12.51 25.44
C LEU A 68 2.34 -11.38 26.15
N GLU A 69 1.29 -10.89 25.52
CA GLU A 69 0.41 -9.85 26.05
C GLU A 69 -0.77 -10.48 26.81
N ARG A 70 -1.45 -9.66 27.61
CA ARG A 70 -2.60 -10.06 28.44
C ARG A 70 -3.55 -8.89 28.59
N GLY A 71 -4.86 -9.17 28.49
CA GLY A 71 -5.87 -8.11 28.55
C GLY A 71 -5.75 -7.15 27.37
N GLU A 72 -6.37 -5.99 27.52
CA GLU A 72 -6.28 -4.93 26.53
C GLU A 72 -4.84 -4.41 26.41
N THR A 73 -4.40 -4.13 25.18
CA THR A 73 -3.04 -3.65 24.92
C THR A 73 -3.05 -2.66 23.77
N GLN A 74 -2.18 -1.66 23.84
CA GLN A 74 -1.95 -0.71 22.77
C GLN A 74 -0.57 -0.96 22.16
N GLY A 75 -0.46 -0.78 20.84
CA GLY A 75 0.78 -0.99 20.12
C GLY A 75 0.93 -0.06 18.94
N SER A 76 2.17 0.01 18.44
CA SER A 76 2.46 0.65 17.16
C SER A 76 3.62 -0.06 16.48
N TYR A 77 3.63 0.01 15.16
CA TYR A 77 4.77 -0.35 14.33
C TYR A 77 5.16 0.87 13.50
N THR A 78 6.46 1.07 13.30
CA THR A 78 7.06 2.17 12.53
C THR A 78 8.07 1.61 11.53
N GLN A 79 8.60 2.46 10.65
CA GLN A 79 9.56 2.07 9.60
C GLN A 79 8.97 1.05 8.63
N LEU A 80 7.69 1.20 8.32
CA LEU A 80 7.00 0.40 7.33
C LEU A 80 7.26 0.94 5.94
N ASP A 81 7.19 0.05 4.96
CA ASP A 81 7.23 0.42 3.56
C ASP A 81 5.90 1.09 3.20
N SER A 82 5.95 2.20 2.47
CA SER A 82 4.76 2.92 2.02
C SER A 82 3.99 2.13 0.96
N SER A 83 2.68 2.38 0.85
CA SER A 83 1.78 1.70 -0.10
C SER A 83 1.88 0.17 -0.07
N THR A 84 2.17 -0.40 1.11
CA THR A 84 2.41 -1.83 1.31
C THR A 84 1.34 -2.41 2.22
N GLU A 85 0.81 -3.56 1.82
CA GLU A 85 -0.20 -4.28 2.61
C GLU A 85 0.47 -5.10 3.72
N TYR A 86 0.00 -4.91 4.95
CA TYR A 86 0.43 -5.63 6.14
C TYR A 86 -0.75 -6.29 6.84
N SER A 87 -0.45 -7.33 7.60
CA SER A 87 -1.40 -7.98 8.49
C SER A 87 -0.88 -7.94 9.92
N ILE A 88 -1.73 -7.54 10.85
CA ILE A 88 -1.54 -7.80 12.28
C ILE A 88 -2.24 -9.11 12.61
N PHE A 89 -1.52 -9.99 13.29
CA PHE A 89 -1.94 -11.31 13.71
C PHE A 89 -1.94 -11.39 15.23
N ALA A 90 -2.99 -11.98 15.81
CA ALA A 90 -3.04 -12.30 17.21
C ALA A 90 -3.62 -13.69 17.45
N PHE A 91 -3.06 -14.42 18.43
CA PHE A 91 -3.60 -15.71 18.86
C PHE A 91 -3.13 -16.04 20.27
N GLY A 92 -3.97 -16.76 21.02
CA GLY A 92 -3.67 -17.23 22.36
C GLY A 92 -2.53 -18.24 22.36
N TYR A 93 -1.60 -18.09 23.32
CA TYR A 93 -0.47 -18.99 23.46
C TYR A 93 -0.05 -19.13 24.92
N LYS A 94 0.02 -20.37 25.42
CA LYS A 94 0.38 -20.67 26.80
C LYS A 94 1.11 -22.01 26.87
N GLY A 95 2.23 -22.05 27.59
CA GLY A 95 2.95 -23.31 27.84
C GLY A 95 3.36 -24.05 26.56
N GLN A 96 3.87 -23.32 25.57
CA GLN A 96 4.27 -23.84 24.25
C GLN A 96 3.13 -24.35 23.35
N SER A 97 1.88 -24.11 23.76
CA SER A 97 0.68 -24.54 23.04
C SER A 97 -0.16 -23.33 22.62
N VAL A 98 -0.75 -23.43 21.43
CA VAL A 98 -1.74 -22.48 20.92
C VAL A 98 -3.06 -22.74 21.64
N THR A 99 -3.73 -21.68 22.09
CA THR A 99 -4.96 -21.80 22.91
C THR A 99 -6.20 -21.22 22.25
N THR A 100 -6.07 -20.49 21.13
CA THR A 100 -7.21 -19.97 20.33
C THR A 100 -6.95 -20.17 18.83
N GLY A 101 -7.93 -19.84 17.99
CA GLY A 101 -7.70 -19.62 16.56
C GLY A 101 -6.90 -18.34 16.26
N LEU A 102 -6.67 -18.07 14.97
CA LEU A 102 -6.00 -16.86 14.50
C LEU A 102 -6.99 -15.70 14.38
N PHE A 103 -6.62 -14.56 14.93
CA PHE A 103 -7.28 -13.28 14.69
C PHE A 103 -6.38 -12.44 13.79
N ARG A 104 -6.94 -11.82 12.76
CA ARG A 104 -6.19 -11.10 11.73
C ARG A 104 -6.86 -9.78 11.39
N LYS A 105 -6.05 -8.75 11.21
CA LYS A 105 -6.49 -7.46 10.67
C LYS A 105 -5.50 -6.98 9.61
N ASP A 106 -6.00 -6.82 8.40
CA ASP A 106 -5.24 -6.28 7.27
C ASP A 106 -5.35 -4.76 7.22
N PHE A 107 -4.27 -4.12 6.79
CA PHE A 107 -4.22 -2.70 6.48
C PHE A 107 -3.16 -2.43 5.41
N THR A 108 -3.27 -1.28 4.75
CA THR A 108 -2.26 -0.81 3.79
C THR A 108 -1.73 0.51 4.29
N THR A 109 -0.40 0.65 4.37
CA THR A 109 0.24 1.93 4.67
C THR A 109 -0.12 2.97 3.62
N GLU A 110 -0.17 4.23 4.02
CA GLU A 110 -0.41 5.32 3.09
C GLU A 110 0.75 5.46 2.09
N THR A 111 0.52 6.24 1.04
CA THR A 111 1.53 6.53 0.04
C THR A 111 2.42 7.67 0.52
N ASP A 112 3.74 7.45 0.52
CA ASP A 112 4.73 8.51 0.69
C ASP A 112 5.15 8.97 -0.70
N ILE A 113 4.54 10.04 -1.20
CA ILE A 113 4.78 10.53 -2.57
C ILE A 113 6.28 10.79 -2.81
N ALA A 114 6.98 11.28 -1.78
CA ALA A 114 8.41 11.59 -1.86
C ALA A 114 9.31 10.36 -2.04
N LYS A 115 8.80 9.15 -1.77
CA LYS A 115 9.51 7.88 -1.97
C LYS A 115 9.15 7.17 -3.26
N ILE A 116 8.18 7.66 -4.04
CA ILE A 116 7.84 7.07 -5.33
C ILE A 116 8.98 7.33 -6.31
N THR A 117 9.43 6.27 -6.97
CA THR A 117 10.40 6.36 -8.07
C THR A 117 9.83 5.73 -9.33
N PHE A 118 10.35 6.14 -10.49
CA PHE A 118 9.89 5.66 -11.79
C PHE A 118 11.08 5.22 -12.65
N SER A 119 10.93 4.07 -13.31
CA SER A 119 11.75 3.73 -14.47
C SER A 119 10.96 4.07 -15.72
N ILE A 120 11.52 4.92 -16.59
CA ILE A 120 10.85 5.40 -17.79
C ILE A 120 11.70 5.00 -18.99
N ASN A 121 11.13 4.23 -19.91
CA ASN A 121 11.73 3.88 -21.18
C ASN A 121 10.84 4.36 -22.32
N VAL A 122 11.44 4.94 -23.34
CA VAL A 122 10.74 5.38 -24.55
C VAL A 122 11.30 4.60 -25.72
N ASP A 123 10.44 3.80 -26.38
CA ASP A 123 10.76 3.14 -27.63
C ASP A 123 10.17 3.94 -28.80
N MET A 124 11.03 4.24 -29.77
CA MET A 124 10.72 5.02 -30.97
C MET A 124 10.59 4.15 -32.23
N SER A 125 10.42 2.84 -32.06
CA SER A 125 10.33 1.90 -33.16
C SER A 125 9.03 2.08 -33.97
N TRP A 126 9.17 2.12 -35.31
CA TRP A 126 8.06 2.10 -36.29
C TRP A 126 7.03 3.25 -36.24
N GLY A 127 7.44 4.47 -35.86
CA GLY A 127 6.56 5.65 -35.92
C GLY A 127 5.50 5.71 -34.81
N PHE A 128 5.48 4.71 -33.93
CA PHE A 128 4.72 4.73 -32.68
C PHE A 128 5.67 5.06 -31.54
N HIS A 129 5.30 6.05 -30.73
CA HIS A 129 6.05 6.42 -29.52
C HIS A 129 5.48 5.59 -28.37
N ASN A 130 6.13 4.47 -28.06
CA ASN A 130 5.74 3.63 -26.94
C ASN A 130 6.45 4.11 -25.69
N ILE A 131 5.66 4.39 -24.66
CA ILE A 131 6.17 4.76 -23.34
C ILE A 131 5.96 3.55 -22.43
N HIS A 132 7.03 3.18 -21.76
CA HIS A 132 7.03 2.18 -20.71
C HIS A 132 7.39 2.85 -19.38
N ILE A 133 6.45 2.89 -18.44
CA ILE A 133 6.61 3.45 -17.10
C ILE A 133 6.41 2.34 -16.07
N ILE A 134 7.41 2.16 -15.21
CA ILE A 134 7.36 1.23 -14.08
C ILE A 134 7.47 2.05 -12.79
N PRO A 135 6.38 2.18 -12.01
CA PRO A 135 6.45 2.81 -10.70
C PRO A 135 7.07 1.85 -9.65
N ASN A 136 7.73 2.43 -8.65
CA ASN A 136 8.10 1.75 -7.42
C ASN A 136 7.66 2.60 -6.22
N PRO A 137 6.77 2.10 -5.35
CA PRO A 137 6.15 0.77 -5.39
C PRO A 137 5.24 0.58 -6.61
N ILE A 138 5.06 -0.68 -7.05
CA ILE A 138 4.27 -0.99 -8.27
C ILE A 138 2.80 -0.56 -8.15
N THR A 139 2.31 -0.38 -6.92
CA THR A 139 0.96 0.05 -6.58
C THR A 139 0.78 1.56 -6.51
N ALA A 140 1.84 2.36 -6.73
CA ALA A 140 1.74 3.80 -6.68
C ALA A 140 0.80 4.31 -7.79
N LEU A 141 -0.12 5.21 -7.42
CA LEU A 141 -0.89 6.00 -8.38
C LEU A 141 0.04 7.05 -8.98
N TYR A 142 0.04 7.17 -10.29
CA TYR A 142 0.83 8.18 -11.00
C TYR A 142 0.09 8.74 -12.19
N TYR A 143 0.57 9.89 -12.66
CA TYR A 143 0.12 10.49 -13.90
C TYR A 143 1.33 10.86 -14.73
N TYR A 144 1.23 10.74 -16.04
CA TYR A 144 2.28 11.19 -16.93
C TYR A 144 1.73 12.08 -18.03
N GLU A 145 2.60 12.96 -18.52
CA GLU A 145 2.32 13.80 -19.67
C GLU A 145 3.57 13.92 -20.53
N ILE A 146 3.36 14.12 -21.83
CA ILE A 146 4.44 14.50 -22.74
C ILE A 146 4.45 16.02 -22.86
N VAL A 147 5.64 16.60 -22.72
CA VAL A 147 5.87 18.02 -22.95
C VAL A 147 7.02 18.21 -23.95
N THR A 148 7.14 19.40 -24.50
CA THR A 148 8.25 19.74 -25.39
C THR A 148 9.54 19.91 -24.59
N GLU A 149 10.69 19.82 -25.26
CA GLU A 149 12.00 19.94 -24.63
C GLU A 149 12.17 21.23 -23.83
N GLU A 150 11.66 22.35 -24.31
CA GLU A 150 11.79 23.66 -23.67
C GLU A 150 10.91 23.82 -22.42
N THR A 151 9.92 22.95 -22.23
CA THR A 151 9.01 23.03 -21.08
C THR A 151 9.78 22.73 -19.78
N THR A 152 9.71 23.67 -18.85
CA THR A 152 10.31 23.52 -17.51
C THR A 152 9.51 22.56 -16.63
N VAL A 153 10.10 22.09 -15.53
CA VAL A 153 9.36 21.28 -14.53
C VAL A 153 8.14 22.05 -14.03
N LYS A 154 8.30 23.33 -13.68
CA LYS A 154 7.20 24.17 -13.18
C LYS A 154 6.05 24.27 -14.18
N GLU A 155 6.35 24.50 -15.45
CA GLU A 155 5.33 24.58 -16.51
C GLU A 155 4.66 23.22 -16.75
N SER A 156 5.43 22.13 -16.64
CA SER A 156 4.90 20.77 -16.76
C SER A 156 3.87 20.46 -15.66
N LEU A 157 4.14 20.87 -14.43
CA LEU A 157 3.19 20.71 -13.32
C LEU A 157 1.95 21.59 -13.50
N GLN A 158 2.13 22.84 -13.95
CA GLN A 158 1.00 23.73 -14.27
C GLN A 158 0.10 23.16 -15.37
N ILE A 159 0.71 22.53 -16.36
CA ILE A 159 0.00 21.83 -17.43
C ILE A 159 -0.90 20.72 -16.88
N ILE A 160 -0.38 19.88 -15.97
CA ILE A 160 -1.15 18.81 -15.32
C ILE A 160 -2.30 19.42 -14.52
N ASP A 161 -2.03 20.50 -13.77
CA ASP A 161 -3.05 21.22 -13.00
C ASP A 161 -4.18 21.77 -13.88
N GLU A 162 -3.87 22.36 -15.03
CA GLU A 162 -4.88 22.90 -15.95
C GLU A 162 -5.74 21.81 -16.59
N ILE A 163 -5.16 20.65 -16.93
CA ILE A 163 -5.92 19.49 -17.42
C ILE A 163 -6.90 19.01 -16.35
N ALA A 164 -6.43 18.84 -15.10
CA ALA A 164 -7.27 18.45 -13.99
C ALA A 164 -8.41 19.46 -13.76
N LYS A 165 -8.08 20.76 -13.71
CA LYS A 165 -9.06 21.86 -13.58
C LYS A 165 -10.10 21.84 -14.69
N GLN A 166 -9.70 21.59 -15.94
CA GLN A 166 -10.63 21.51 -17.07
C GLN A 166 -11.61 20.35 -16.90
N LYS A 167 -11.15 19.16 -16.50
CA LYS A 167 -12.02 17.99 -16.26
C LYS A 167 -12.96 18.18 -15.08
N ILE A 168 -12.50 18.87 -14.04
CA ILE A 168 -13.32 19.22 -12.88
C ILE A 168 -14.38 20.26 -13.26
N SER A 169 -14.01 21.35 -13.94
CA SER A 169 -14.94 22.42 -14.31
C SER A 169 -16.00 21.97 -15.33
N SER A 170 -15.68 20.98 -16.17
CA SER A 170 -16.62 20.36 -17.10
C SER A 170 -17.46 19.24 -16.49
N GLY A 171 -17.33 18.96 -15.19
CA GLY A 171 -18.15 18.00 -14.45
C GLY A 171 -17.79 16.53 -14.64
N TRP A 172 -16.72 16.22 -15.38
CA TRP A 172 -16.23 14.84 -15.55
C TRP A 172 -15.58 14.30 -14.27
N CYS A 173 -14.92 15.19 -13.53
CA CYS A 173 -14.29 14.88 -12.25
C CYS A 173 -14.90 15.72 -11.12
N ARG A 174 -14.91 15.18 -9.91
CA ARG A 174 -15.46 15.87 -8.72
C ARG A 174 -14.41 16.77 -8.08
N ASP A 175 -13.17 16.28 -8.04
CA ASP A 175 -12.01 16.90 -7.42
C ASP A 175 -10.73 16.32 -8.08
N ARG A 176 -9.55 16.74 -7.60
CA ARG A 176 -8.25 16.28 -8.10
C ARG A 176 -8.04 14.79 -7.90
N ALA A 177 -8.37 14.27 -6.72
CA ALA A 177 -8.21 12.84 -6.40
C ALA A 177 -9.04 11.97 -7.35
N HIS A 178 -10.28 12.38 -7.66
CA HIS A 178 -11.12 11.71 -8.64
C HIS A 178 -10.48 11.79 -10.04
N PHE A 179 -9.95 12.94 -10.45
CA PHE A 179 -9.25 13.05 -11.74
C PHE A 179 -8.10 12.06 -11.87
N PHE A 180 -7.19 11.99 -10.90
CA PHE A 180 -6.05 11.08 -10.98
C PHE A 180 -6.45 9.62 -10.86
N LYS A 181 -7.49 9.27 -10.09
CA LYS A 181 -8.03 7.89 -10.09
C LYS A 181 -8.69 7.50 -11.40
N THR A 182 -9.23 8.46 -12.14
CA THR A 182 -9.92 8.20 -13.42
C THR A 182 -8.96 8.19 -14.61
N TYR A 183 -7.94 9.06 -14.62
CA TYR A 183 -7.07 9.30 -15.77
C TYR A 183 -5.59 9.00 -15.50
N GLY A 184 -5.22 8.70 -14.25
CA GLY A 184 -3.89 8.21 -13.89
C GLY A 184 -3.77 6.70 -14.08
N PHE A 185 -2.62 6.20 -13.66
CA PHE A 185 -2.20 4.82 -13.85
C PHE A 185 -1.78 4.23 -12.51
N GLU A 186 -2.06 2.95 -12.33
CA GLU A 186 -1.51 2.10 -11.28
C GLU A 186 -0.87 0.88 -11.96
N GLY A 187 0.27 0.41 -11.45
CA GLY A 187 1.03 -0.66 -12.11
C GLY A 187 1.88 -0.20 -13.29
N GLU A 188 2.45 -1.19 -13.98
CA GLU A 188 3.25 -0.97 -15.19
C GLU A 188 2.38 -0.45 -16.33
N TYR A 189 2.77 0.67 -16.94
CA TYR A 189 2.17 1.16 -18.18
C TYR A 189 3.09 0.85 -19.35
N TRP A 190 2.55 0.19 -20.36
CA TRP A 190 3.19 0.04 -21.67
C TRP A 190 2.14 0.35 -22.74
N GLY A 191 2.32 1.47 -23.43
CA GLY A 191 1.42 1.82 -24.53
C GLY A 191 1.94 2.95 -25.38
N SER A 192 1.32 3.10 -26.55
CA SER A 192 1.52 4.30 -27.36
C SER A 192 0.96 5.51 -26.64
N TYR A 193 1.57 6.67 -26.82
CA TYR A 193 1.06 7.92 -26.25
C TYR A 193 -0.41 8.16 -26.61
N MET A 194 -1.24 8.37 -25.58
CA MET A 194 -2.63 8.83 -25.70
C MET A 194 -2.82 10.06 -24.80
N GLY A 195 -2.32 11.21 -25.23
CA GLY A 195 -2.46 12.44 -24.44
C GLY A 195 -2.90 13.64 -25.27
N ARG A 196 -2.54 14.84 -24.82
CA ARG A 196 -2.97 16.13 -25.39
C ARG A 196 -2.67 16.30 -26.88
N PHE A 197 -1.57 15.76 -27.37
CA PHE A 197 -1.22 15.89 -28.79
C PHE A 197 -1.97 14.84 -29.61
N GLU A 198 -2.78 15.29 -30.57
CA GLU A 198 -3.37 14.39 -31.59
C GLU A 198 -2.28 13.66 -32.39
N LYS A 199 -1.14 14.34 -32.58
CA LYS A 199 0.07 13.82 -33.21
C LYS A 199 1.30 14.56 -32.65
N LEU A 200 2.38 13.83 -32.41
CA LEU A 200 3.68 14.43 -32.12
C LEU A 200 4.33 14.88 -33.44
N GLU A 201 4.62 16.18 -33.55
CA GLU A 201 5.36 16.75 -34.67
C GLU A 201 6.86 16.44 -34.53
N PRO A 202 7.68 16.56 -35.60
CA PRO A 202 9.12 16.36 -35.49
C PRO A 202 9.74 17.31 -34.45
N GLY A 203 10.35 16.75 -33.41
CA GLY A 203 10.94 17.52 -32.31
C GLY A 203 11.44 16.64 -31.17
N ILE A 204 12.04 17.26 -30.15
CA ILE A 204 12.45 16.60 -28.92
C ILE A 204 11.37 16.80 -27.86
N TYR A 205 10.97 15.70 -27.22
CA TYR A 205 9.94 15.68 -26.19
C TYR A 205 10.48 15.06 -24.90
N LYS A 206 9.85 15.41 -23.78
CA LYS A 206 10.11 14.87 -22.45
C LYS A 206 8.86 14.19 -21.93
N VAL A 207 9.04 13.04 -21.29
CA VAL A 207 8.00 12.40 -20.48
C VAL A 207 8.15 12.92 -19.06
N VAL A 208 7.09 13.53 -18.53
CA VAL A 208 7.00 13.98 -17.14
C VAL A 208 6.07 13.03 -16.42
N VAL A 209 6.52 12.48 -15.30
CA VAL A 209 5.76 11.56 -14.47
C VAL A 209 5.71 12.10 -13.05
N VAL A 210 4.52 12.10 -12.45
CA VAL A 210 4.30 12.51 -11.05
C VAL A 210 3.64 11.36 -10.28
N GLY A 211 4.15 11.08 -9.09
CA GLY A 211 3.47 10.20 -8.14
C GLY A 211 2.36 10.98 -7.43
N VAL A 212 1.21 10.37 -7.20
CA VAL A 212 0.01 11.05 -6.74
C VAL A 212 -0.50 10.44 -5.45
N ASP A 213 -0.84 11.28 -4.47
CA ASP A 213 -1.61 10.85 -3.31
C ASP A 213 -3.06 10.58 -3.74
N ALA A 214 -3.50 9.33 -3.64
CA ALA A 214 -4.82 8.91 -4.10
C ALA A 214 -5.99 9.52 -3.28
N LYS A 215 -5.75 10.06 -2.08
CA LYS A 215 -6.78 10.71 -1.25
C LYS A 215 -6.92 12.18 -1.60
N THR A 216 -5.83 12.88 -1.83
CA THR A 216 -5.82 14.35 -2.01
C THR A 216 -5.70 14.77 -3.48
N GLY A 217 -5.02 13.97 -4.30
CA GLY A 217 -4.63 14.34 -5.66
C GLY A 217 -3.46 15.33 -5.71
N GLU A 218 -2.68 15.42 -4.63
CA GLU A 218 -1.42 16.18 -4.59
C GLU A 218 -0.26 15.35 -5.13
N TYR A 219 0.80 16.02 -5.58
CA TYR A 219 2.04 15.44 -6.10
C TYR A 219 3.25 16.37 -5.88
#